data_AF-A0A956EEQ5-F1
#
_entry.id   AF-A0A956EEQ5-F1
#
_cell.length_a   1.000
_cell.length_b   1.000
_cell.length_c   1.000
_cell.angle_alpha   90.00
_cell.angle_beta   90.00
_cell.angle_gamma   90.00
#
_symmetry.space_group_name_H-M   'P 1'
#
loop_
_entity.id
_entity.type
_entity.pdbx_description
1 polymer ?
#
loop_
_entity_poly.entity_id
_entity_poly.type
_entity_poly.pdbx_seq_one_letter_code
_entity_poly.pdbx_strand_id
1 'polypeptide(L)'
;MNARRRLHLLTLHVLALSLLALPLAGCQSDSEAFARASAKQRCERLVTCNSPIFADQYGRELDHCIDDVEAKLIESGQALEEVGCEYSPEAARKCVRINRANRTECMEDDDLEISAACERVFTCPAEVEGVDGDSAG
;
A
#
# COMPACT_ATOMS: atom_id res chain seq x y z
N MET A 1 -18.33 -59.19 13.30
CA MET A 1 -17.17 -58.31 13.03
C MET A 1 -17.63 -56.85 12.92
N ASN A 2 -17.68 -56.18 14.07
CA ASN A 2 -17.53 -54.75 14.40
C ASN A 2 -17.78 -53.66 13.31
N ALA A 3 -19.05 -53.39 12.99
CA ALA A 3 -19.49 -52.19 12.26
C ALA A 3 -19.11 -50.87 12.97
N ARG A 4 -18.89 -50.89 14.29
CA ARG A 4 -18.53 -49.71 15.10
C ARG A 4 -17.10 -49.20 14.87
N ARG A 5 -16.19 -50.01 14.32
CA ARG A 5 -14.79 -49.57 14.06
C ARG A 5 -14.63 -48.79 12.77
N ARG A 6 -15.54 -48.93 11.80
CA ARG A 6 -15.46 -48.21 10.50
C ARG A 6 -15.92 -46.76 10.59
N LEU A 7 -16.81 -46.44 11.54
CA LEU A 7 -17.36 -45.09 11.70
C LEU A 7 -16.35 -44.10 12.32
N HIS A 8 -15.42 -44.59 13.14
CA HIS A 8 -14.38 -43.76 13.78
C HIS A 8 -13.27 -43.34 12.82
N LEU A 9 -12.96 -44.12 11.77
CA LEU A 9 -11.92 -43.76 10.81
C LEU A 9 -12.37 -42.67 9.83
N LEU A 10 -13.66 -42.61 9.52
CA LEU A 10 -14.23 -41.59 8.63
C LEU A 10 -14.40 -40.23 9.33
N THR A 11 -14.69 -40.22 10.64
CA THR A 11 -14.81 -38.96 11.40
C THR A 11 -13.45 -38.31 11.69
N LEU A 12 -12.37 -39.09 11.75
CA LEU A 12 -11.01 -38.56 11.89
C LEU A 12 -10.47 -37.89 10.61
N HIS A 13 -10.94 -38.30 9.42
CA HIS A 13 -10.51 -37.68 8.15
C HIS A 13 -11.25 -36.38 7.84
N VAL A 14 -12.51 -36.24 8.27
CA VAL A 14 -13.29 -35.01 8.04
C VAL A 14 -12.80 -33.86 8.94
N LEU A 15 -12.30 -34.15 10.14
CA LEU A 15 -11.75 -33.13 11.04
C LEU A 15 -10.35 -32.63 10.64
N ALA A 16 -9.60 -33.43 9.87
CA ALA A 16 -8.26 -33.05 9.41
C ALA A 16 -8.29 -32.15 8.16
N LEU A 17 -9.37 -32.14 7.39
CA LEU A 17 -9.49 -31.30 6.19
C LEU A 17 -10.07 -29.90 6.45
N SER A 18 -10.69 -29.67 7.61
CA SER A 18 -11.25 -28.37 7.99
C SER A 18 -10.21 -27.36 8.51
N LEU A 19 -8.93 -27.74 8.66
CA LEU A 19 -7.85 -26.82 9.04
C LEU A 19 -7.15 -26.13 7.86
N LEU A 20 -7.50 -26.46 6.61
CA LEU A 20 -6.93 -25.84 5.40
C LEU A 20 -7.77 -24.68 4.82
N ALA A 21 -8.86 -24.32 5.50
CA ALA A 21 -9.72 -23.21 5.11
C ALA A 21 -9.85 -22.19 6.25
N LEU A 22 -8.74 -21.83 6.90
CA LEU A 22 -8.70 -20.50 7.50
C LEU A 22 -8.61 -19.52 6.32
N PRO A 23 -9.66 -18.73 6.03
CA PRO A 23 -9.50 -17.61 5.13
C PRO A 23 -8.44 -16.70 5.74
N LEU A 24 -7.62 -16.10 4.88
CA LEU A 24 -6.59 -15.09 5.14
C LEU A 24 -7.17 -13.78 5.75
N ALA A 25 -8.11 -13.88 6.69
CA ALA A 25 -8.85 -12.78 7.29
C ALA A 25 -8.05 -12.06 8.40
N GLY A 26 -6.73 -11.96 8.26
CA GLY A 26 -5.85 -11.38 9.28
C GLY A 26 -4.58 -10.70 8.78
N CYS A 27 -4.37 -10.60 7.46
CA CYS A 27 -3.23 -9.87 6.87
C CYS A 27 -3.67 -8.59 6.13
N GLN A 28 -4.71 -7.91 6.60
CA GLN A 28 -4.90 -6.49 6.26
C GLN A 28 -3.90 -5.67 7.09
N SER A 29 -2.92 -4.96 6.55
CA SER A 29 -2.15 -5.09 5.31
C SER A 29 -0.88 -4.23 5.53
N ASP A 30 0.31 -4.71 5.15
CA ASP A 30 1.52 -3.87 5.17
C ASP A 30 1.31 -2.61 4.29
N SER A 31 0.42 -2.68 3.29
CA SER A 31 0.09 -1.60 2.36
C SER A 31 -0.74 -0.46 2.98
N GLU A 32 -1.74 -0.72 3.83
CA GLU A 32 -2.47 0.34 4.56
C GLU A 32 -1.57 1.05 5.57
N ALA A 33 -0.77 0.28 6.33
CA ALA A 33 0.20 0.85 7.25
C ALA A 33 1.24 1.72 6.54
N PHE A 34 1.66 1.30 5.34
CA PHE A 34 2.47 2.10 4.43
C PHE A 34 1.76 3.36 3.95
N ALA A 35 0.50 3.26 3.51
CA ALA A 35 -0.28 4.38 3.00
C ALA A 35 -0.39 5.48 4.05
N ARG A 36 -0.77 5.12 5.28
CA ARG A 36 -0.86 6.06 6.39
C ARG A 36 0.47 6.71 6.76
N ALA A 37 1.54 5.91 6.84
CA ALA A 37 2.87 6.43 7.14
C ALA A 37 3.36 7.41 6.06
N SER A 38 3.15 7.06 4.79
CA SER A 38 3.53 7.89 3.65
C SER A 38 2.69 9.16 3.54
N ALA A 39 1.37 9.07 3.79
CA ALA A 39 0.46 10.21 3.84
C ALA A 39 0.91 11.23 4.88
N LYS A 40 1.22 10.77 6.09
CA LYS A 40 1.77 11.63 7.15
C LYS A 40 3.03 12.38 6.70
N GLN A 41 4.01 11.69 6.12
CA GLN A 41 5.26 12.33 5.70
C GLN A 41 5.03 13.33 4.55
N ARG A 42 4.17 12.99 3.58
CA ARG A 42 3.77 13.90 2.49
C ARG A 42 3.09 15.16 3.00
N CYS A 43 2.16 15.04 3.94
CA CYS A 43 1.45 16.18 4.51
C CYS A 43 2.37 17.06 5.38
N GLU A 44 3.25 16.46 6.19
CA GLU A 44 4.27 17.20 6.95
C GLU A 44 5.22 17.98 6.01
N ARG A 45 5.58 17.38 4.87
CA ARG A 45 6.36 18.05 3.82
C ARG A 45 5.57 19.17 3.16
N LEU A 46 4.29 18.95 2.83
CA LEU A 46 3.44 19.98 2.23
C LEU A 46 3.26 21.19 3.14
N VAL A 47 3.09 20.97 4.46
CA VAL A 47 3.08 22.05 5.46
C VAL A 47 4.38 22.86 5.40
N THR A 48 5.51 22.19 5.31
CA THR A 48 6.85 22.80 5.38
C THR A 48 7.22 23.52 4.08
N CYS A 49 7.10 22.83 2.96
CA CYS A 49 7.58 23.28 1.66
C CYS A 49 6.54 24.07 0.86
N ASN A 50 5.25 23.91 1.19
CA ASN A 50 4.17 24.57 0.47
C ASN A 50 2.97 24.95 1.37
N SER A 51 3.26 25.66 2.45
CA SER A 51 2.26 26.12 3.43
C SER A 51 1.05 26.85 2.80
N PRO A 52 1.19 27.70 1.76
CA PRO A 52 0.04 28.32 1.11
C PRO A 52 -0.91 27.30 0.49
N ILE A 53 -0.39 26.31 -0.25
CA ILE A 53 -1.22 25.24 -0.84
C ILE A 53 -1.84 24.38 0.26
N PHE A 54 -1.08 24.04 1.31
CA PHE A 54 -1.62 23.28 2.42
C PHE A 54 -2.80 23.99 3.10
N ALA A 55 -2.67 25.31 3.32
CA ALA A 55 -3.73 26.11 3.92
C ALA A 55 -4.95 26.25 3.01
N ASP A 56 -4.75 26.38 1.70
CA ASP A 56 -5.81 26.50 0.70
C ASP A 56 -6.60 25.18 0.56
N GLN A 57 -5.91 24.06 0.42
CA GLN A 57 -6.53 22.75 0.16
C GLN A 57 -7.13 22.12 1.42
N TYR A 58 -6.43 22.21 2.55
CA TYR A 58 -6.78 21.45 3.76
C TYR A 58 -7.14 22.35 4.95
N GLY A 59 -7.26 23.67 4.77
CA GLY A 59 -7.66 24.57 5.85
C GLY A 59 -6.67 24.62 7.02
N ARG A 60 -5.41 24.22 6.78
CA ARG A 60 -4.37 24.00 7.81
C ARG A 60 -4.61 22.79 8.72
N GLU A 61 -5.53 21.92 8.39
CA GLU A 61 -5.86 20.71 9.16
C GLU A 61 -4.97 19.54 8.68
N LEU A 62 -3.97 19.20 9.50
CA LEU A 62 -3.02 18.14 9.14
C LEU A 62 -3.70 16.78 9.05
N ASP A 63 -4.60 16.47 9.98
CA ASP A 63 -5.30 15.18 9.98
C ASP A 63 -6.18 15.02 8.74
N HIS A 64 -6.85 16.08 8.29
CA HIS A 64 -7.64 16.07 7.06
C HIS A 64 -6.76 15.80 5.82
N CYS A 65 -5.56 16.38 5.75
CA CYS A 65 -4.60 16.04 4.70
C CYS A 65 -4.18 14.57 4.76
N ILE A 66 -3.90 14.05 5.96
CA ILE A 66 -3.47 12.66 6.14
C ILE A 66 -4.55 11.72 5.65
N ASP A 67 -5.80 11.92 6.07
CA ASP A 67 -6.92 11.05 5.72
C ASP A 67 -7.19 11.06 4.19
N ASP A 68 -7.17 12.22 3.54
CA ASP A 68 -7.37 12.34 2.09
C ASP A 68 -6.23 11.68 1.29
N VAL A 69 -4.98 11.92 1.68
CA VAL A 69 -3.81 11.33 1.00
C VAL A 69 -3.74 9.82 1.25
N GLU A 70 -4.06 9.34 2.45
CA GLU A 70 -4.13 7.91 2.79
C GLU A 70 -5.18 7.21 1.93
N ALA A 71 -6.40 7.77 1.84
CA ALA A 71 -7.47 7.21 1.02
C ALA A 71 -7.05 7.06 -0.45
N LYS A 72 -6.42 8.08 -1.03
CA LYS A 72 -5.90 8.06 -2.41
C LYS A 72 -4.81 7.01 -2.62
N LEU A 73 -3.92 6.83 -1.65
CA LEU A 73 -2.86 5.81 -1.71
C LEU A 73 -3.44 4.40 -1.64
N ILE A 74 -4.45 4.16 -0.79
CA ILE A 74 -5.14 2.88 -0.70
C ILE A 74 -5.88 2.58 -2.00
N GLU A 75 -6.65 3.53 -2.53
CA GLU A 75 -7.38 3.37 -3.79
C GLU A 75 -6.43 3.06 -4.95
N SER A 76 -5.34 3.81 -5.06
CA SER A 76 -4.32 3.58 -6.10
C SER A 76 -3.64 2.22 -5.94
N GLY A 77 -3.31 1.82 -4.71
CA GLY A 77 -2.71 0.53 -4.42
C GLY A 77 -3.63 -0.63 -4.80
N GLN A 78 -4.92 -0.53 -4.46
CA GLN A 78 -5.93 -1.52 -4.86
C GLN A 78 -6.06 -1.62 -6.38
N ALA A 79 -6.12 -0.49 -7.09
CA ALA A 79 -6.17 -0.48 -8.55
C ALA A 79 -4.92 -1.11 -9.19
N LEU A 80 -3.74 -0.89 -8.61
CA LEU A 80 -2.49 -1.51 -9.07
C LEU A 80 -2.47 -3.03 -8.83
N GLU A 81 -2.95 -3.48 -7.68
CA GLU A 81 -3.09 -4.91 -7.39
C GLU A 81 -4.10 -5.59 -8.34
N GLU A 82 -5.20 -4.92 -8.69
CA GLU A 82 -6.21 -5.41 -9.63
C GLU A 82 -5.66 -5.63 -11.05
N VAL A 83 -4.71 -4.80 -11.49
CA VAL A 83 -4.01 -4.97 -12.79
C VAL A 83 -2.77 -5.86 -12.70
N GLY A 84 -2.58 -6.53 -11.56
CA GLY A 84 -1.54 -7.55 -11.37
C GLY A 84 -0.19 -7.02 -10.91
N CYS A 85 -0.09 -5.77 -10.46
CA CYS A 85 1.13 -5.27 -9.84
C CYS A 85 1.33 -5.88 -8.44
N GLU A 86 2.57 -6.20 -8.11
CA GLU A 86 2.94 -6.81 -6.84
C GLU A 86 3.42 -5.76 -5.83
N TYR A 87 2.78 -5.72 -4.66
CA TYR A 87 3.22 -4.89 -3.54
C TYR A 87 4.50 -5.46 -2.90
N SER A 88 5.51 -4.60 -2.71
CA SER A 88 6.79 -4.94 -2.06
C SER A 88 6.90 -4.29 -0.67
N PRO A 89 6.75 -5.05 0.43
CA PRO A 89 6.90 -4.52 1.78
C PRO A 89 8.29 -3.95 2.06
N GLU A 90 9.32 -4.51 1.44
CA GLU A 90 10.69 -4.01 1.60
C GLU A 90 10.86 -2.63 0.94
N ALA A 91 10.37 -2.46 -0.28
CA ALA A 91 10.38 -1.18 -0.96
C ALA A 91 9.53 -0.14 -0.23
N ALA A 92 8.37 -0.53 0.30
CA ALA A 92 7.52 0.32 1.15
C ALA A 92 8.28 0.86 2.38
N ARG A 93 8.97 -0.01 3.11
CA ARG A 93 9.83 0.40 4.23
C ARG A 93 10.96 1.33 3.80
N LYS A 94 11.52 1.16 2.61
CA LYS A 94 12.56 2.04 2.06
C LYS A 94 11.98 3.42 1.71
N CYS A 95 10.85 3.46 1.01
CA CYS A 95 10.12 4.69 0.66
C CYS A 95 9.79 5.51 1.92
N VAL A 96 9.16 4.91 2.94
CA VAL A 96 8.82 5.60 4.20
C VAL A 96 10.07 6.15 4.89
N ARG A 97 11.19 5.43 4.87
CA ARG A 97 12.45 5.87 5.49
C ARG A 97 13.02 7.11 4.79
N ILE A 98 13.07 7.10 3.46
CA ILE A 98 13.60 8.22 2.66
C ILE A 98 12.66 9.43 2.79
N ASN A 99 11.36 9.21 2.62
CA ASN A 99 10.35 10.27 2.80
C ASN A 99 10.42 10.90 4.19
N ARG A 100 10.64 10.09 5.24
CA ARG A 100 10.87 10.61 6.59
C ARG A 100 12.16 11.41 6.73
N ALA A 101 13.25 10.97 6.12
CA ALA A 101 14.53 11.68 6.17
C ALA A 101 14.40 13.06 5.51
N ASN A 102 13.73 13.12 4.36
CA ASN A 102 13.67 14.31 3.52
C ASN A 102 12.39 15.14 3.76
N ARG A 103 11.55 14.83 4.76
CA ARG A 103 10.23 15.49 4.95
C ARG A 103 10.28 17.02 5.14
N THR A 104 11.44 17.58 5.47
CA THR A 104 11.62 19.03 5.67
C THR A 104 12.50 19.69 4.61
N GLU A 105 13.04 18.96 3.66
CA GLU A 105 14.06 19.45 2.73
C GLU A 105 13.46 19.81 1.37
N CYS A 106 13.23 21.09 1.08
CA CYS A 106 12.40 21.48 -0.07
C CYS A 106 13.15 21.59 -1.40
N MET A 107 14.10 20.68 -1.65
CA MET A 107 14.91 20.66 -2.88
C MET A 107 14.36 19.65 -3.89
N GLU A 108 14.59 19.93 -5.17
CA GLU A 108 14.19 19.05 -6.28
C GLU A 108 14.86 17.68 -6.21
N ASP A 109 16.13 17.62 -5.82
CA ASP A 109 16.88 16.36 -5.66
C ASP A 109 16.21 15.42 -4.64
N ASP A 110 15.65 15.97 -3.56
CA ASP A 110 14.96 15.20 -2.53
C ASP A 110 13.63 14.64 -3.03
N ASP A 111 12.92 15.42 -3.86
CA ASP A 111 11.68 14.98 -4.50
C ASP A 111 11.95 13.82 -5.47
N LEU A 112 13.04 13.89 -6.23
CA LEU A 112 13.50 12.80 -7.10
C LEU A 112 13.90 11.55 -6.29
N GLU A 113 14.61 11.72 -5.18
CA GLU A 113 14.98 10.59 -4.31
C GLU A 113 13.75 9.90 -3.71
N ILE A 114 12.79 10.68 -3.22
CA ILE A 114 11.52 10.17 -2.70
C ILE A 114 10.76 9.43 -3.81
N SER A 115 10.62 10.02 -5.00
CA SER A 115 9.91 9.39 -6.13
C SER A 115 10.53 8.04 -6.49
N ALA A 116 11.85 8.02 -6.74
CA ALA A 116 12.57 6.82 -7.10
C ALA A 116 12.54 5.74 -6.01
N ALA A 117 12.40 6.14 -4.74
CA ALA A 117 12.22 5.21 -3.63
C ALA A 117 10.83 4.57 -3.61
N CYS A 118 9.80 5.37 -3.88
CA CYS A 118 8.39 5.00 -3.76
C CYS A 118 7.80 4.34 -5.01
N GLU A 119 8.37 4.57 -6.20
CA GLU A 119 7.99 3.88 -7.44
C GLU A 119 8.14 2.35 -7.34
N ARG A 120 9.12 1.87 -6.58
CA ARG A 120 9.37 0.43 -6.40
C ARG A 120 8.41 -0.26 -5.42
N VAL A 121 7.47 0.48 -4.82
CA VAL A 121 6.52 -0.09 -3.85
C VAL A 121 5.56 -1.06 -4.54
N PHE A 122 5.18 -0.77 -5.77
CA PHE A 122 4.40 -1.68 -6.62
C PHE A 122 5.22 -2.00 -7.86
N THR A 123 5.39 -3.29 -8.17
CA THR A 123 6.10 -3.74 -9.38
C THR A 123 5.08 -4.36 -10.33
N CYS A 124 4.86 -3.72 -11.49
CA CYS A 124 3.87 -4.17 -12.46
C CYS A 124 4.48 -5.12 -13.51
N PRO A 125 3.69 -6.06 -14.06
CA PRO A 125 4.09 -6.84 -15.23
C PRO A 125 4.39 -5.90 -16.42
N ALA A 126 5.35 -6.28 -17.27
CA ALA A 126 5.78 -5.47 -18.43
C ALA A 126 4.65 -5.17 -19.44
N GLU A 127 3.55 -5.93 -19.41
CA GLU A 127 2.37 -5.71 -20.28
C GLU A 127 1.48 -4.54 -19.81
N VAL A 128 1.69 -4.04 -18.59
CA VAL A 128 0.98 -2.88 -18.02
C VAL A 128 1.74 -1.57 -18.30
N GLU A 129 2.99 -1.64 -18.77
CA GLU A 129 3.81 -0.48 -19.21
C GLU A 129 3.36 0.12 -20.57
N GLY A 130 2.09 -0.09 -20.95
CA GLY A 130 1.52 0.26 -22.25
C GLY A 130 0.55 1.44 -22.25
N VAL A 131 0.59 2.33 -21.26
CA VAL A 131 -0.12 3.63 -21.29
C VAL A 131 0.89 4.76 -21.44
N ASP A 132 1.78 4.64 -22.44
CA ASP A 132 2.47 5.79 -23.00
C ASP A 132 1.48 6.55 -23.89
N GLY A 133 1.39 7.86 -23.63
CA GLY A 133 0.38 8.74 -24.19
C GLY A 133 0.46 8.89 -25.71
N ASP A 134 -0.59 8.47 -26.39
CA ASP A 134 -0.95 9.04 -27.68
C ASP A 134 -1.84 10.27 -27.44
N SER A 135 -1.19 11.41 -27.20
CA SER A 135 -1.79 12.74 -27.34
C SER A 135 -0.97 13.52 -28.36
N ALA A 136 -1.02 13.04 -29.61
CA ALA A 136 -0.86 13.90 -30.77
C ALA A 136 -2.23 14.49 -31.12
N GLY A 137 -2.40 15.78 -30.83
CA GLY A 137 -3.56 16.60 -31.21
C GLY A 137 -3.24 18.07 -31.05
#